data_AF-A0A971REK0-F1
#
_entry.id   AF-A0A971REK0-F1
#
_cell.length_a   1.000
_cell.length_b   1.000
_cell.length_c   1.000
_cell.angle_alpha   90.00
_cell.angle_beta   90.00
_cell.angle_gamma   90.00
#
_symmetry.space_group_name_H-M   'P 1'
#
loop_
_entity.id
_entity.type
_entity.pdbx_description
1 polymer ?
#
loop_
_entity_poly.entity_id
_entity_poly.type
_entity_poly.pdbx_seq_one_letter_code
_entity_poly.pdbx_strand_id
1 'polypeptide(L)'
;MALFDGLDLHLGNLARLSDAQSRSISPENFSGKASAGGMATDGTGADAARDLGQGWKLSPSVRIGPGEAFELADIAGPGAIQQIWMTATGNWRYSILRIYWDGQENPSVESPVGDFFACGWGQYAPVNSLAVCVNPGSAFNCYWQMPFRKHCR
;
A
#
# COMPACT_ATOMS: atom_id res chain seq x y z
N MET A 1 13.91 -30.31 -2.71
CA MET A 1 12.96 -29.50 -3.51
C MET A 1 12.81 -28.17 -2.77
N ALA A 2 13.01 -27.03 -3.42
CA ALA A 2 12.81 -25.74 -2.74
C ALA A 2 11.34 -25.61 -2.34
N LEU A 3 11.07 -25.14 -1.12
CA LEU A 3 9.71 -24.76 -0.72
C LEU A 3 9.20 -23.65 -1.63
N PHE A 4 7.89 -23.55 -1.78
CA PHE A 4 7.26 -22.44 -2.48
C PHE A 4 7.57 -21.15 -1.70
N ASP A 5 8.02 -20.11 -2.40
CA ASP A 5 8.38 -18.82 -1.78
C ASP A 5 7.15 -17.93 -1.49
N GLY A 6 5.97 -18.32 -1.95
CA GLY A 6 4.73 -17.57 -1.74
C GLY A 6 4.49 -16.45 -2.77
N LEU A 7 5.26 -16.43 -3.86
CA LEU A 7 5.10 -15.51 -4.98
C LEU A 7 4.49 -16.21 -6.20
N ASP A 8 4.09 -15.45 -7.22
CA ASP A 8 3.47 -15.94 -8.45
C ASP A 8 2.21 -16.79 -8.18
N LEU A 9 1.41 -16.36 -7.19
CA LEU A 9 0.17 -17.01 -6.81
C LEU A 9 -0.82 -17.05 -7.97
N HIS A 10 -1.35 -18.24 -8.26
CA HIS A 10 -2.36 -18.50 -9.27
C HIS A 10 -3.20 -19.72 -8.88
N LEU A 11 -4.33 -19.97 -9.53
CA LEU A 11 -5.24 -21.07 -9.15
C LEU A 11 -4.57 -22.45 -9.08
N GLY A 12 -3.54 -22.71 -9.90
CA GLY A 12 -2.80 -23.98 -9.89
C GLY A 12 -1.84 -24.18 -8.70
N ASN A 13 -1.55 -23.15 -7.90
CA ASN A 13 -0.58 -23.23 -6.79
C ASN A 13 -1.14 -22.72 -5.44
N LEU A 14 -2.42 -22.37 -5.38
CA LEU A 14 -3.06 -21.80 -4.18
C LEU A 14 -2.95 -22.70 -2.94
N ALA A 15 -2.91 -24.02 -3.13
CA ALA A 15 -2.81 -25.00 -2.04
C ALA A 15 -1.37 -25.22 -1.53
N ARG A 16 -0.35 -24.59 -2.14
CA ARG A 16 1.05 -24.77 -1.74
C ARG A 16 1.33 -24.00 -0.46
N LEU A 17 2.03 -24.66 0.47
CA LEU A 17 2.53 -24.02 1.68
C LEU A 17 3.82 -23.26 1.39
N SER A 18 3.97 -22.10 2.03
CA SER A 18 5.14 -21.23 1.99
C SER A 18 5.50 -20.80 3.41
N ASP A 19 6.79 -20.60 3.66
CA ASP A 19 7.31 -20.03 4.91
C ASP A 19 7.33 -18.48 4.89
N ALA A 20 6.79 -17.87 3.83
CA ALA A 20 6.69 -16.42 3.71
C ALA A 20 5.85 -15.82 4.84
N GLN A 21 6.26 -14.65 5.31
CA GLN A 21 5.57 -13.94 6.37
C GLN A 21 4.84 -12.73 5.80
N SER A 22 3.51 -12.75 5.85
CA SER A 22 2.70 -11.61 5.42
C SER A 22 2.79 -10.45 6.41
N ARG A 23 2.77 -9.23 5.87
CA ARG A 23 2.77 -7.97 6.60
C ARG A 23 1.79 -7.02 5.90
N SER A 24 1.20 -6.10 6.64
CA SER A 24 0.33 -5.07 6.09
C SER A 24 0.68 -3.73 6.73
N ILE A 25 1.17 -2.81 5.91
CA ILE A 25 1.48 -1.45 6.30
C ILE A 25 0.26 -0.59 5.98
N SER A 26 -0.15 0.21 6.95
CA SER A 26 -1.29 1.12 6.80
C SER A 26 -1.14 2.31 7.76
N PRO A 27 -1.99 3.34 7.65
CA PRO A 27 -2.02 4.44 8.61
C PRO A 27 -2.28 4.04 10.08
N GLU A 28 -2.71 2.80 10.33
CA GLU A 28 -2.88 2.19 11.65
C GLU A 28 -1.67 1.37 12.12
N ASN A 29 -0.75 1.03 11.21
CA ASN A 29 0.39 0.17 11.47
C ASN A 29 1.52 0.43 10.46
N PHE A 30 2.23 1.55 10.62
CA PHE A 30 3.36 1.90 9.74
C PHE A 30 4.50 0.87 9.81
N SER A 31 4.60 0.13 10.91
CA SER A 31 5.65 -0.89 11.09
C SER A 31 5.37 -2.20 10.34
N GLY A 32 4.12 -2.43 9.93
CA GLY A 32 3.65 -3.70 9.37
C GLY A 32 3.71 -4.90 10.31
N LYS A 33 4.14 -4.74 11.58
CA LYS A 33 4.32 -5.85 12.54
C LYS A 33 3.01 -6.57 12.82
N ALA A 34 3.12 -7.87 13.09
CA ALA A 34 1.99 -8.69 13.50
C ALA A 34 1.34 -8.10 14.77
N SER A 35 0.00 -8.12 14.81
CA SER A 35 -0.80 -7.62 15.93
C SER A 35 -0.61 -6.15 16.31
N ALA A 36 -0.10 -5.32 15.38
CA ALA A 36 0.11 -3.89 15.61
C ALA A 36 -0.93 -2.98 14.93
N GLY A 37 -1.98 -3.54 14.31
CA GLY A 37 -3.09 -2.76 13.76
C GLY A 37 -4.08 -2.29 14.83
N GLY A 38 -4.66 -1.10 14.65
CA GLY A 38 -5.63 -0.52 15.59
C GLY A 38 -5.00 -0.04 16.90
N MET A 39 -3.67 0.08 16.94
CA MET A 39 -2.94 0.50 18.14
C MET A 39 -2.79 2.02 18.24
N ALA A 40 -3.23 2.77 17.23
CA ALA A 40 -3.22 4.23 17.24
C ALA A 40 -4.07 4.77 18.40
N THR A 41 -3.56 5.78 19.09
CA THR A 41 -4.28 6.50 20.16
C THR A 41 -4.75 7.90 19.72
N ASP A 42 -4.35 8.31 18.53
CA ASP A 42 -4.72 9.56 17.88
C ASP A 42 -4.63 9.39 16.35
N GLY A 43 -5.25 10.29 15.59
CA GLY A 43 -5.25 10.24 14.13
C GLY A 43 -6.46 10.91 13.51
N THR A 44 -6.57 10.80 12.19
CA THR A 44 -7.62 11.48 11.41
C THR A 44 -9.05 11.03 11.72
N GLY A 45 -9.22 9.93 12.45
CA GLY A 45 -10.50 9.38 12.89
C GLY A 45 -10.74 9.49 14.39
N ALA A 46 -9.84 10.12 15.16
CA ALA A 46 -9.90 10.15 16.63
C ALA A 46 -11.25 10.72 17.14
N ASP A 47 -11.74 11.82 16.57
CA ASP A 47 -13.02 12.44 16.95
C ASP A 47 -14.22 11.50 16.75
N ALA A 48 -14.19 10.71 15.66
CA ALA A 48 -15.24 9.74 15.36
C ALA A 48 -15.16 8.49 16.26
N ALA A 49 -13.96 8.14 16.70
CA ALA A 49 -13.68 6.98 17.55
C ALA A 49 -13.53 7.32 19.05
N ARG A 50 -13.85 8.56 19.45
CA ARG A 50 -13.67 9.11 20.81
C ARG A 50 -14.22 8.23 21.94
N ASP A 51 -15.29 7.47 21.67
CA ASP A 51 -15.98 6.62 22.65
C ASP A 51 -15.63 5.12 22.52
N LEU A 52 -14.75 4.75 21.57
CA LEU A 52 -14.44 3.36 21.23
C LEU A 52 -13.13 2.84 21.85
N GLY A 53 -12.14 3.71 22.03
CA GLY A 53 -10.83 3.37 22.61
C GLY A 53 -9.86 2.63 21.66
N GLN A 54 -8.68 2.28 22.18
CA GLN A 54 -7.63 1.57 21.43
C GLN A 54 -8.10 0.17 21.00
N GLY A 55 -7.71 -0.25 19.80
CA GLY A 55 -8.20 -1.46 19.11
C GLY A 55 -9.17 -1.17 17.96
N TRP A 56 -9.71 0.06 17.90
CA TRP A 56 -10.48 0.57 16.77
C TRP A 56 -9.63 1.37 15.79
N LYS A 57 -10.20 1.70 14.63
CA LYS A 57 -9.52 2.44 13.56
C LYS A 57 -9.52 3.95 13.84
N LEU A 58 -8.56 4.44 14.64
CA LEU A 58 -8.43 5.85 15.06
C LEU A 58 -7.64 6.72 14.06
N SER A 59 -6.74 6.12 13.29
CA SER A 59 -5.91 6.75 12.27
C SER A 59 -6.13 6.08 10.91
N PRO A 60 -7.28 6.29 10.25
CA PRO A 60 -7.60 5.62 8.99
C PRO A 60 -6.84 6.15 7.78
N SER A 61 -6.22 7.33 7.89
CA SER A 61 -5.57 8.03 6.79
C SER A 61 -4.46 8.95 7.28
N VAL A 62 -3.62 9.39 6.36
CA VAL A 62 -2.60 10.43 6.61
C VAL A 62 -3.00 11.71 5.88
N ARG A 63 -2.62 12.86 6.43
CA ARG A 63 -2.73 14.16 5.76
C ARG A 63 -1.34 14.56 5.28
N ILE A 64 -1.22 14.86 3.99
CA ILE A 64 0.03 15.27 3.37
C ILE A 64 -0.17 16.70 2.89
N GLY A 65 0.61 17.62 3.43
CA GLY A 65 0.56 19.04 3.11
C GLY A 65 1.17 19.38 1.74
N PRO A 66 0.97 20.62 1.25
CA PRO A 66 1.60 21.07 0.01
C PRO A 66 3.13 21.00 0.09
N GLY A 67 3.75 20.31 -0.88
CA GLY A 67 5.20 20.13 -0.95
C GLY A 67 5.78 19.13 0.07
N GLU A 68 4.94 18.53 0.91
CA GLU A 68 5.37 17.53 1.88
C GLU A 68 5.60 16.18 1.20
N ALA A 69 6.68 15.51 1.59
CA ALA A 69 6.90 14.11 1.28
C ALA A 69 6.59 13.29 2.51
N PHE A 70 5.76 12.26 2.35
CA PHE A 70 5.40 11.33 3.42
C PHE A 70 5.83 9.91 3.02
N GLU A 71 6.59 9.25 3.88
CA GLU A 71 7.03 7.88 3.68
C GLU A 71 5.89 6.92 4.06
N LEU A 72 5.30 6.25 3.07
CA LEU A 72 4.18 5.33 3.28
C LEU A 72 4.63 3.99 3.86
N ALA A 73 5.85 3.54 3.50
CA ALA A 73 6.43 2.29 3.93
C ALA A 73 7.96 2.38 3.94
N ASP A 74 8.57 1.73 4.92
CA ASP A 74 10.01 1.52 5.00
C ASP A 74 10.24 0.06 5.39
N ILE A 75 10.62 -0.77 4.41
CA ILE A 75 10.66 -2.23 4.56
C ILE A 75 12.08 -2.72 4.38
N ALA A 76 12.70 -3.14 5.49
CA ALA A 76 14.02 -3.76 5.48
C ALA A 76 13.95 -5.27 5.17
N GLY A 77 14.97 -5.76 4.46
CA GLY A 77 15.13 -7.17 4.09
C GLY A 77 14.52 -7.53 2.74
N PRO A 78 14.58 -8.81 2.35
CA PRO A 78 13.96 -9.31 1.12
C PRO A 78 12.44 -9.45 1.28
N GLY A 79 11.70 -9.13 0.22
CA GLY A 79 10.24 -9.27 0.20
C GLY A 79 9.64 -8.93 -1.16
N ALA A 80 8.30 -8.89 -1.22
CA ALA A 80 7.59 -8.38 -2.37
C ALA A 80 6.32 -7.66 -1.95
N ILE A 81 6.06 -6.50 -2.55
CA ILE A 81 4.73 -5.91 -2.51
C ILE A 81 3.85 -6.74 -3.44
N GLN A 82 2.76 -7.29 -2.91
CA GLN A 82 1.79 -8.08 -3.70
C GLN A 82 0.46 -7.34 -3.88
N GLN A 83 0.19 -6.33 -3.05
CA GLN A 83 -1.02 -5.53 -3.16
C GLN A 83 -0.80 -4.12 -2.61
N ILE A 84 -1.30 -3.14 -3.35
CA ILE A 84 -1.49 -1.77 -2.88
C ILE A 84 -2.97 -1.43 -3.02
N TRP A 85 -3.56 -0.96 -1.93
CA TRP A 85 -4.87 -0.33 -1.95
C TRP A 85 -4.80 1.05 -1.31
N MET A 86 -5.38 2.05 -1.97
CA MET A 86 -5.52 3.37 -1.39
C MET A 86 -6.69 4.16 -1.99
N THR A 87 -7.08 5.20 -1.28
CA THR A 87 -7.96 6.25 -1.79
C THR A 87 -7.21 7.59 -1.70
N ALA A 88 -7.25 8.38 -2.76
CA ALA A 88 -6.62 9.70 -2.78
C ALA A 88 -7.69 10.79 -2.86
N THR A 89 -7.57 11.80 -2.00
CA THR A 89 -8.40 13.01 -2.03
C THR A 89 -7.74 14.10 -2.88
N GLY A 90 -8.53 15.09 -3.32
CA GLY A 90 -8.03 16.21 -4.12
C GLY A 90 -7.70 15.81 -5.55
N ASN A 91 -6.80 16.55 -6.19
CA ASN A 91 -6.36 16.25 -7.56
C ASN A 91 -5.29 15.15 -7.55
N TRP A 92 -5.62 13.98 -8.10
CA TRP A 92 -4.76 12.80 -8.07
C TRP A 92 -3.45 12.94 -8.84
N ARG A 93 -3.34 13.95 -9.72
CA ARG A 93 -2.11 14.22 -10.46
C ARG A 93 -1.10 15.07 -9.69
N TYR A 94 -1.50 15.65 -8.56
CA TYR A 94 -0.61 16.46 -7.71
C TYR A 94 0.10 15.63 -6.64
N SER A 95 -0.39 14.44 -6.35
CA SER A 95 0.27 13.47 -5.49
C SER A 95 1.15 12.55 -6.33
N ILE A 96 2.45 12.52 -6.06
CA ILE A 96 3.41 11.67 -6.78
C ILE A 96 3.74 10.45 -5.93
N LEU A 97 3.45 9.26 -6.44
CA LEU A 97 3.90 7.99 -5.86
C LEU A 97 5.32 7.72 -6.32
N ARG A 98 6.21 7.44 -5.37
CA ARG A 98 7.59 7.05 -5.62
C ARG A 98 7.88 5.72 -4.94
N ILE A 99 8.59 4.84 -5.61
CA ILE A 99 9.05 3.57 -5.03
C ILE A 99 10.53 3.36 -5.37
N TYR A 100 11.32 3.08 -4.34
CA TYR A 100 12.75 2.88 -4.35
C TYR A 100 13.05 1.45 -3.94
N TRP A 101 13.90 0.78 -4.72
CA TRP A 101 14.31 -0.59 -4.44
C TRP A 101 15.76 -0.64 -4.02
N ASP A 102 16.07 -1.49 -3.05
CA ASP A 102 17.42 -1.91 -2.68
C ASP A 102 18.40 -0.77 -2.38
N GLY A 103 17.90 0.33 -1.81
CA GLY A 103 18.68 1.51 -1.42
C GLY A 103 19.14 2.40 -2.57
N GLN A 104 18.48 2.31 -3.74
CA GLN A 104 18.76 3.20 -4.86
C GLN A 104 18.44 4.67 -4.52
N GLU A 105 19.28 5.58 -5.03
CA GLU A 105 19.08 7.03 -4.87
C GLU A 105 17.87 7.53 -5.68
N ASN A 106 17.68 6.99 -6.88
CA ASN A 106 16.58 7.36 -7.77
C ASN A 106 15.41 6.37 -7.64
N PRO A 107 14.15 6.84 -7.69
CA PRO A 107 13.01 5.94 -7.66
C PRO A 107 12.94 5.14 -8.97
N SER A 108 12.64 3.84 -8.85
CA SER A 108 12.36 2.98 -10.00
C SER A 108 10.93 3.12 -10.51
N VAL A 109 10.02 3.58 -9.65
CA VAL A 109 8.65 3.97 -10.01
C VAL A 109 8.45 5.40 -9.56
N GLU A 110 8.12 6.30 -10.49
CA GLU A 110 7.73 7.68 -10.19
C GLU A 110 6.57 8.06 -11.12
N SER A 111 5.39 8.29 -10.54
CA SER A 111 4.18 8.60 -11.31
C SER A 111 3.17 9.34 -10.45
N PRO A 112 2.35 10.24 -11.01
CA PRO A 112 1.18 10.71 -10.28
C PRO A 112 0.26 9.54 -9.89
N VAL A 113 -0.36 9.63 -8.71
CA VAL A 113 -1.17 8.52 -8.15
C VAL A 113 -2.28 8.10 -9.13
N GLY A 114 -3.00 9.07 -9.71
CA GLY A 114 -4.05 8.77 -10.69
C GLY A 114 -3.53 7.99 -11.89
N ASP A 115 -2.41 8.43 -12.46
CA ASP A 115 -1.77 7.84 -13.65
C ASP A 115 -1.27 6.40 -13.35
N PHE A 116 -0.67 6.15 -12.18
CA PHE A 116 -0.24 4.81 -11.75
C PHE A 116 -1.38 3.79 -11.73
N PHE A 117 -2.58 4.22 -11.31
CA PHE A 117 -3.79 3.38 -11.28
C PHE A 117 -4.66 3.50 -12.54
N ALA A 118 -4.09 3.93 -13.68
CA ALA A 118 -4.76 4.05 -14.97
C ALA A 118 -5.94 5.06 -15.02
N CYS A 119 -5.95 6.03 -14.11
CA CYS A 119 -6.89 7.17 -14.05
C CYS A 119 -6.18 8.51 -14.33
N GLY A 120 -5.44 8.59 -15.44
CA GLY A 120 -4.58 9.74 -15.76
C GLY A 120 -5.30 11.06 -16.06
N TRP A 121 -6.63 11.06 -16.16
CA TRP A 121 -7.43 12.28 -16.31
C TRP A 121 -7.82 12.90 -14.96
N GLY A 122 -7.37 12.33 -13.84
CA GLY A 122 -7.66 12.84 -12.49
C GLY A 122 -9.13 12.71 -12.09
N GLN A 123 -9.87 11.82 -12.77
CA GLN A 123 -11.27 11.52 -12.51
C GLN A 123 -11.49 10.01 -12.52
N TYR A 124 -12.52 9.57 -11.79
CA TYR A 124 -12.87 8.16 -11.74
C TYR A 124 -13.20 7.63 -13.14
N ALA A 125 -12.57 6.52 -13.50
CA ALA A 125 -12.99 5.66 -14.59
C ALA A 125 -12.97 4.21 -14.07
N PRO A 126 -13.99 3.39 -14.38
CA PRO A 126 -13.95 1.98 -14.03
C PRO A 126 -12.78 1.31 -14.78
N VAL A 127 -11.85 0.74 -14.02
CA VAL A 127 -10.76 -0.08 -14.57
C VAL A 127 -10.90 -1.47 -13.97
N ASN A 128 -10.94 -2.48 -14.82
CA ASN A 128 -11.00 -3.88 -14.41
C ASN A 128 -9.97 -4.67 -15.23
N SER A 129 -8.85 -4.99 -14.61
CA SER A 129 -7.76 -5.76 -15.22
C SER A 129 -7.13 -6.68 -14.18
N LEU A 130 -6.24 -7.59 -14.61
CA LEU A 130 -5.54 -8.47 -13.68
C LEU A 130 -4.64 -7.70 -12.70
N ALA A 131 -3.99 -6.64 -13.17
CA ALA A 131 -2.96 -5.95 -12.40
C ALA A 131 -3.47 -4.68 -11.69
N VAL A 132 -4.44 -3.98 -12.25
CA VAL A 132 -5.01 -2.74 -11.70
C VAL A 132 -6.53 -2.77 -11.77
N CYS A 133 -7.17 -2.43 -10.65
CA CYS A 133 -8.62 -2.23 -10.59
C CYS A 133 -8.96 -0.90 -9.92
N VAL A 134 -9.88 -0.15 -10.52
CA VAL A 134 -10.44 1.07 -9.93
C VAL A 134 -11.93 0.89 -9.75
N ASN A 135 -12.32 0.69 -8.49
CA ASN A 135 -13.70 0.44 -8.10
C ASN A 135 -14.41 1.76 -7.70
N PRO A 136 -15.76 1.79 -7.69
CA PRO A 136 -16.51 2.97 -7.26
C PRO A 136 -16.02 3.54 -5.93
N GLY A 137 -16.04 4.87 -5.78
CA GLY A 137 -15.55 5.55 -4.58
C GLY A 137 -14.04 5.80 -4.56
N SER A 138 -13.38 5.82 -5.72
CA SER A 138 -11.93 6.06 -5.85
C SER A 138 -11.06 5.02 -5.14
N ALA A 139 -11.52 3.75 -5.17
CA ALA A 139 -10.81 2.63 -4.57
C ALA A 139 -9.77 2.08 -5.57
N PHE A 140 -8.54 2.59 -5.47
CA PHE A 140 -7.42 2.20 -6.29
C PHE A 140 -6.82 0.88 -5.78
N ASN A 141 -6.69 -0.10 -6.67
CA ASN A 141 -6.09 -1.40 -6.38
C ASN A 141 -4.99 -1.71 -7.39
N CYS A 142 -3.86 -2.21 -6.90
CA CYS A 142 -2.74 -2.69 -7.69
C CYS A 142 -2.31 -4.06 -7.15
N TYR A 143 -2.14 -5.01 -8.06
CA TYR A 143 -1.75 -6.40 -7.80
C TYR A 143 -0.46 -6.78 -8.55
N TRP A 144 0.28 -5.80 -9.07
CA TRP A 144 1.63 -6.04 -9.56
C TRP A 144 2.49 -6.59 -8.42
N GLN A 145 3.15 -7.72 -8.67
CA GLN A 145 4.14 -8.26 -7.76
C GLN A 145 5.44 -7.48 -7.93
N MET A 146 5.88 -6.78 -6.88
CA MET A 146 7.07 -5.92 -6.90
C MET A 146 8.11 -6.46 -5.90
N PRO A 147 8.98 -7.39 -6.32
CA PRO A 147 10.00 -7.97 -5.45
C PRO A 147 11.19 -7.01 -5.23
N PHE A 148 11.78 -7.09 -4.05
CA PHE A 148 13.01 -6.38 -3.67
C PHE A 148 13.87 -7.29 -2.78
N ARG A 149 15.19 -7.09 -2.80
CA ARG A 149 16.15 -8.02 -2.17
C ARG A 149 16.65 -7.54 -0.81
N LYS A 150 16.81 -6.23 -0.64
CA LYS A 150 17.44 -5.61 0.53
C LYS A 150 16.49 -4.64 1.22
N HIS A 151 15.73 -3.86 0.44
CA HIS A 151 14.98 -2.74 0.98
C HIS A 151 13.90 -2.24 0.00
N CYS A 152 12.80 -1.75 0.54
CA CYS A 152 11.76 -1.01 -0.19
C CYS A 152 11.41 0.26 0.57
N ARG A 153 11.28 1.37 -0.15
CA ARG A 153 10.77 2.65 0.34
C ARG A 153 9.84 3.30 -0.67
#